data_AF-A0A5C8B5T9-F1
#
_entry.id   AF-A0A5C8B5T9-F1
#
_cell.length_a   1.000
_cell.length_b   1.000
_cell.length_c   1.000
_cell.angle_alpha   90.00
_cell.angle_beta   90.00
_cell.angle_gamma   90.00
#
_symmetry.space_group_name_H-M   'P 1'
#
loop_
_entity.id
_entity.type
_entity.pdbx_description
1 polymer ?
#
loop_
_entity_poly.entity_id
_entity_poly.type
_entity_poly.pdbx_seq_one_letter_code
_entity_poly.pdbx_strand_id
1 'polypeptide(L)'
;MSGSTTLLIEIGQSWGWTGIAPVQVVKENPFGNLLAQDTNGKYWRLCPEEVSCEIIAESKLELDLLFEDRSFLDDWYMTPLVSLAEDLCGPLPKNRKYHPRVPVVLCGDYGGSNLVTVDQIDQLRFSGDIGRQIKDLPDGSEIELKVVE
;
A
#
# COMPACT_ATOMS: atom_id res chain seq x y z
N MET A 1 -19.91 2.41 11.00
CA MET A 1 -18.87 1.36 10.86
C MET A 1 -17.56 1.98 11.30
N SER A 2 -16.75 1.29 12.11
CA SER A 2 -15.42 1.78 12.49
C SER A 2 -14.51 1.76 11.26
N GLY A 3 -13.56 2.69 11.15
CA GLY A 3 -12.66 2.77 10.00
C GLY A 3 -11.86 1.49 9.75
N SER A 4 -11.57 0.73 10.80
CA SER A 4 -10.88 -0.56 10.72
C SER A 4 -11.68 -1.64 9.98
N THR A 5 -13.00 -1.71 10.15
CA THR A 5 -13.84 -2.68 9.43
C THR A 5 -13.91 -2.38 7.93
N THR A 6 -13.96 -1.11 7.56
CA THR A 6 -13.95 -0.71 6.14
C THR A 6 -12.65 -1.11 5.46
N LEU A 7 -11.50 -0.87 6.07
CA LEU A 7 -10.21 -1.26 5.49
C LEU A 7 -10.11 -2.76 5.21
N LEU A 8 -10.53 -3.62 6.15
CA LEU A 8 -10.50 -5.06 5.94
C LEU A 8 -11.33 -5.51 4.74
N ILE A 9 -12.52 -4.94 4.57
CA ILE A 9 -13.40 -5.21 3.43
C ILE A 9 -12.71 -4.80 2.13
N GLU A 10 -12.13 -3.60 2.09
CA GLU A 10 -11.54 -3.04 0.87
C GLU A 10 -10.24 -3.74 0.47
N ILE A 11 -9.41 -4.17 1.44
CA ILE A 11 -8.25 -5.02 1.19
C ILE A 11 -8.72 -6.35 0.59
N GLY A 12 -9.70 -7.02 1.20
CA GLY A 12 -10.20 -8.31 0.70
C GLY A 12 -10.78 -8.21 -0.72
N GLN A 13 -11.52 -7.13 -1.02
CA GLN A 13 -12.13 -6.92 -2.33
C GLN A 13 -11.13 -6.50 -3.41
N SER A 14 -10.19 -5.61 -3.07
CA SER A 14 -9.27 -5.01 -4.05
C SER A 14 -8.00 -5.83 -4.24
N TRP A 15 -7.56 -6.54 -3.20
CA TRP A 15 -6.29 -7.25 -3.15
C TRP A 15 -6.42 -8.75 -2.91
N GLY A 16 -7.62 -9.29 -2.69
CA GLY A 16 -7.82 -10.73 -2.44
C GLY A 16 -7.28 -11.66 -3.54
N TRP A 17 -7.03 -11.13 -4.74
CA TRP A 17 -6.38 -11.86 -5.84
C TRP A 17 -4.92 -12.26 -5.52
N THR A 18 -4.27 -11.63 -4.53
CA THR A 18 -2.91 -11.99 -4.07
C THR A 18 -2.93 -13.21 -3.15
N GLY A 19 -4.11 -13.63 -2.67
CA GLY A 19 -4.29 -14.68 -1.68
C GLY A 19 -4.45 -14.17 -0.25
N ILE A 20 -4.37 -12.86 -0.01
CA ILE A 20 -4.60 -12.28 1.32
C ILE A 20 -6.08 -12.46 1.76
N ALA A 21 -6.27 -12.91 2.99
CA ALA A 21 -7.58 -12.98 3.66
C ALA A 21 -7.50 -12.21 5.00
N PRO A 22 -7.60 -10.86 4.98
CA PRO A 22 -7.25 -10.03 6.12
C PRO A 22 -8.30 -10.12 7.24
N VAL A 23 -7.85 -10.27 8.47
CA VAL A 23 -8.70 -10.26 9.68
C VAL A 23 -8.41 -9.08 10.60
N GLN A 24 -7.21 -8.50 10.49
CA GLN A 24 -6.79 -7.36 11.30
C GLN A 24 -5.83 -6.47 10.53
N VAL A 25 -6.02 -5.15 10.60
CA VAL A 25 -4.98 -4.18 10.27
C VAL A 25 -4.18 -3.89 11.54
N VAL A 26 -2.89 -4.21 11.51
CA VAL A 26 -1.96 -4.11 12.65
C VAL A 26 -1.30 -2.74 12.69
N LYS A 27 -0.84 -2.25 11.54
CA LYS A 27 -0.21 -0.93 11.38
C LYS A 27 -0.52 -0.32 10.03
N GLU A 28 -0.37 1.00 9.98
CA GLU A 28 -0.56 1.82 8.79
C GLU A 28 0.47 2.96 8.82
N ASN A 29 0.96 3.38 7.65
CA ASN A 29 1.85 4.54 7.52
C ASN A 29 1.18 5.70 6.73
N PRO A 30 1.81 6.89 6.63
CA PRO A 30 1.28 8.03 5.89
C PRO A 30 1.10 7.82 4.37
N PHE A 31 1.81 6.86 3.78
CA PHE A 31 1.67 6.47 2.37
C PHE A 31 0.53 5.48 2.12
N GLY A 32 -0.15 5.04 3.19
CA GLY A 32 -1.28 4.11 3.07
C GLY A 32 -0.85 2.66 3.07
N ASN A 33 0.43 2.38 3.37
CA ASN A 33 0.95 1.04 3.45
C ASN A 33 0.36 0.38 4.69
N LEU A 34 -0.07 -0.87 4.54
CA LEU A 34 -0.78 -1.60 5.57
C LEU A 34 0.00 -2.85 5.95
N LEU A 35 0.14 -3.05 7.26
CA LEU A 35 0.52 -4.31 7.84
C LEU A 35 -0.76 -4.99 8.29
N ALA A 36 -1.13 -6.10 7.67
CA ALA A 36 -2.35 -6.83 7.97
C ALA A 36 -2.03 -8.27 8.41
N GLN A 37 -2.78 -8.78 9.38
CA GLN A 37 -2.77 -10.20 9.71
C GLN A 37 -3.89 -10.91 8.94
N ASP A 38 -3.60 -12.09 8.38
CA ASP A 38 -4.58 -12.93 7.69
C ASP A 38 -5.23 -13.98 8.60
N THR A 39 -6.19 -14.74 8.06
CA THR A 39 -6.88 -15.83 8.75
C THR A 39 -5.97 -16.98 9.21
N ASN A 40 -4.78 -17.12 8.62
CA ASN A 40 -3.78 -18.13 8.97
C ASN A 40 -2.78 -17.62 10.02
N GLY A 41 -2.91 -16.36 10.45
CA GLY A 41 -2.01 -15.72 11.40
C GLY A 41 -0.74 -15.14 10.78
N LYS A 42 -0.58 -15.17 9.46
CA LYS A 42 0.55 -14.58 8.73
C LYS A 42 0.39 -13.06 8.63
N TYR A 43 1.51 -12.36 8.48
CA TYR A 43 1.54 -10.91 8.35
C TYR A 43 1.94 -10.49 6.95
N TRP A 44 1.10 -9.65 6.37
CA TRP A 44 1.21 -9.15 5.01
C TRP A 44 1.54 -7.66 5.04
N ARG A 45 2.45 -7.24 4.17
CA ARG A 45 2.68 -5.84 3.83
C ARG A 45 2.01 -5.55 2.49
N LEU A 46 1.14 -4.55 2.48
CA LEU A 46 0.50 -4.02 1.29
C LEU A 46 1.02 -2.59 1.09
N CYS A 47 1.63 -2.31 -0.07
CA CYS A 47 2.12 -1.00 -0.47
C CYS A 47 1.36 -0.54 -1.72
N PRO A 48 0.31 0.30 -1.57
CA PRO A 48 -0.48 0.78 -2.71
C PRO A 48 0.34 1.53 -3.77
N GLU A 49 1.34 2.30 -3.32
CA GLU A 49 2.25 3.11 -4.13
C GLU A 49 3.21 2.30 -5.00
N GLU A 50 3.53 1.08 -4.56
CA GLU A 50 4.36 0.11 -5.28
C GLU A 50 3.53 -0.97 -6.00
N VAL A 51 2.21 -1.00 -5.74
CA VAL A 51 1.31 -2.03 -6.25
C VAL A 51 1.75 -3.44 -5.80
N SER A 52 2.19 -3.57 -4.55
CA SER A 52 2.70 -4.82 -3.98
C SER A 52 1.91 -5.27 -2.75
N CYS A 53 1.83 -6.59 -2.55
CA CYS A 53 1.19 -7.21 -1.39
C CYS A 53 1.82 -8.57 -1.10
N GLU A 54 2.63 -8.64 -0.05
CA GLU A 54 3.54 -9.76 0.21
C GLU A 54 3.48 -10.20 1.68
N ILE A 55 3.72 -11.50 1.94
CA ILE A 55 3.91 -12.01 3.29
C ILE A 55 5.30 -11.58 3.77
N ILE A 56 5.37 -10.89 4.91
CA ILE A 56 6.64 -10.46 5.51
C ILE A 56 7.01 -11.23 6.78
N ALA A 57 6.05 -11.95 7.38
CA ALA A 57 6.29 -12.82 8.52
C ALA A 57 5.22 -13.91 8.61
N GLU A 58 5.63 -15.14 8.92
CA GLU A 58 4.74 -16.30 9.09
C GLU A 58 4.15 -16.37 10.52
N SER A 59 4.73 -15.63 11.46
CA SER A 59 4.31 -15.64 12.86
C SER A 59 4.53 -14.32 13.57
N LYS A 60 3.92 -14.16 14.76
CA LYS A 60 4.10 -12.97 15.59
C LYS A 60 5.55 -12.79 16.03
N LEU A 61 6.26 -13.90 16.30
CA LEU A 61 7.67 -13.90 16.70
C LEU A 61 8.56 -13.40 15.56
N GLU A 62 8.35 -13.90 14.34
CA GLU A 62 9.08 -13.43 13.16
C GLU A 62 8.81 -11.95 12.89
N LEU A 63 7.56 -11.51 13.06
CA LEU A 63 7.23 -10.10 12.94
C LEU A 63 7.96 -9.25 13.99
N ASP A 64 8.03 -9.70 15.25
CA ASP A 64 8.77 -8.98 16.29
C ASP A 64 10.25 -8.83 15.93
N LEU A 65 10.89 -9.93 15.49
CA LEU A 65 12.29 -9.90 15.04
C LEU A 65 12.49 -8.97 13.84
N LEU A 66 11.55 -8.96 12.89
CA LEU A 66 11.61 -8.05 11.73
C LEU A 66 11.54 -6.58 12.15
N PHE A 67 10.77 -6.25 13.19
CA PHE A 67 10.68 -4.90 13.75
C PHE A 67 11.89 -4.50 14.63
N GLU A 68 12.87 -5.39 14.82
CA GLU A 68 14.19 -5.05 15.36
C GLU A 68 15.19 -4.66 14.25
N ASP A 69 14.90 -5.00 12.98
CA ASP A 69 15.76 -4.66 11.85
C ASP A 69 15.64 -3.18 11.47
N ARG A 70 16.77 -2.47 11.53
CA ARG A 70 16.78 -1.03 11.26
C ARG A 70 16.42 -0.68 9.82
N SER A 71 16.87 -1.49 8.87
CA SER A 71 16.61 -1.27 7.44
C SER A 71 15.13 -1.42 7.14
N PHE A 72 14.49 -2.44 7.72
CA PHE A 72 13.04 -2.62 7.62
C PHE A 72 12.27 -1.44 8.23
N LEU A 73 12.69 -0.94 9.38
CA LEU A 73 12.04 0.22 10.00
C LEU A 73 12.21 1.49 9.15
N ASP A 74 13.41 1.75 8.62
CA ASP A 74 13.67 2.92 7.78
C ASP A 74 12.83 2.87 6.50
N ASP A 75 12.71 1.69 5.90
CA ASP A 75 11.86 1.42 4.74
C ASP A 75 10.36 1.52 5.06
N TRP A 76 9.89 0.97 6.18
CA TRP A 76 8.48 1.02 6.58
C TRP A 76 8.00 2.44 6.91
N TYR A 77 8.80 3.21 7.64
CA TYR A 77 8.41 4.55 8.06
C TYR A 77 8.58 5.59 6.97
N MET A 78 9.46 5.35 5.99
CA MET A 78 9.66 6.23 4.83
C MET A 78 9.91 7.69 5.24
N THR A 79 10.55 7.91 6.40
CA THR A 79 10.57 9.22 7.08
C THR A 79 11.01 10.38 6.16
N PRO A 80 12.08 10.24 5.34
CA PRO A 80 12.48 11.31 4.43
C PRO A 80 11.40 11.66 3.39
N LEU A 81 10.70 10.65 2.88
CA LEU A 81 9.67 10.84 1.87
C LEU A 81 8.38 11.40 2.47
N VAL A 82 8.02 10.99 3.69
CA VAL A 82 6.91 11.58 4.44
C VAL A 82 7.15 13.08 4.65
N SER A 83 8.36 13.47 5.06
CA SER A 83 8.74 14.88 5.21
C SER A 83 8.60 15.64 3.89
N LEU A 84 9.11 15.08 2.79
CA LEU A 84 9.01 15.69 1.47
C LEU A 84 7.54 15.84 1.04
N ALA A 85 6.72 14.82 1.27
CA ALA A 85 5.31 14.85 0.92
C ALA A 85 4.53 15.89 1.74
N GLU A 86 4.85 16.02 3.03
CA GLU A 86 4.25 17.04 3.90
C GLU A 86 4.64 18.46 3.47
N ASP A 87 5.89 18.69 3.09
CA ASP A 87 6.34 19.99 2.56
C ASP A 87 5.63 20.37 1.25
N LEU A 88 5.33 19.38 0.39
CA LEU A 88 4.73 19.61 -0.92
C LEU A 88 3.18 19.65 -0.89
N CYS A 89 2.56 18.76 -0.11
CA CYS A 89 1.10 18.56 -0.10
C CYS A 89 0.43 19.15 1.14
N GLY A 90 1.19 19.53 2.16
CA GLY A 90 0.70 19.86 3.50
C GLY A 90 0.37 18.61 4.32
N PRO A 91 0.01 18.78 5.61
CA PRO A 91 -0.26 17.68 6.53
C PRO A 91 -1.48 16.87 6.11
N LEU A 92 -1.47 15.56 6.37
CA LEU A 92 -2.57 14.67 5.98
C LEU A 92 -3.89 14.99 6.72
N PRO A 93 -4.97 15.27 5.96
CA PRO A 93 -6.31 15.25 6.52
C PRO A 93 -6.72 13.84 6.95
N LYS A 94 -7.81 13.76 7.73
CA LYS A 94 -8.41 12.48 8.11
C LYS A 94 -8.75 11.63 6.87
N ASN A 95 -8.48 10.33 6.95
CA ASN A 95 -8.72 9.32 5.91
C ASN A 95 -7.96 9.56 4.59
N ARG A 96 -6.92 10.39 4.60
CA ARG A 96 -6.11 10.67 3.41
C ARG A 96 -4.69 10.17 3.56
N LYS A 97 -4.06 9.91 2.41
CA LYS A 97 -2.71 9.37 2.27
C LYS A 97 -1.91 10.10 1.22
N TYR A 98 -0.60 10.11 1.39
CA TYR A 98 0.31 10.50 0.32
C TYR A 98 0.42 9.36 -0.67
N HIS A 99 0.44 9.69 -1.96
CA HIS A 99 0.56 8.70 -3.02
C HIS A 99 1.16 9.34 -4.28
N PRO A 100 1.95 8.61 -5.08
CA PRO A 100 2.34 9.05 -6.42
C PRO A 100 1.12 9.20 -7.34
N ARG A 101 0.96 10.33 -8.03
CA ARG A 101 -0.14 10.56 -8.98
C ARG A 101 -0.09 9.53 -10.10
N VAL A 102 1.10 9.26 -10.63
CA VAL A 102 1.38 8.12 -11.49
C VAL A 102 2.06 7.04 -10.64
N PRO A 103 1.49 5.83 -10.48
CA PRO A 103 2.13 4.74 -9.76
C PRO A 103 3.51 4.40 -10.32
N VAL A 104 4.39 3.92 -9.45
CA VAL A 104 5.80 3.63 -9.81
C VAL A 104 5.89 2.48 -10.80
N VAL A 105 5.02 1.48 -10.65
CA VAL A 105 4.89 0.36 -11.60
C VAL A 105 4.47 0.81 -13.00
N LEU A 106 3.93 2.03 -13.14
CA LEU A 106 3.57 2.67 -14.40
C LEU A 106 4.59 3.76 -14.80
N CYS A 107 5.84 3.60 -14.36
CA CYS A 107 6.96 4.51 -14.63
C CYS A 107 6.80 5.93 -14.06
N GLY A 108 6.00 6.10 -13.00
CA GLY A 108 5.91 7.35 -12.26
C GLY A 108 7.10 7.57 -11.33
N ASP A 109 7.49 8.82 -11.14
CA ASP A 109 8.53 9.17 -10.15
C ASP A 109 8.05 8.90 -8.72
N TYR A 110 8.89 8.32 -7.89
CA TYR A 110 8.53 7.99 -6.51
C TYR A 110 8.29 9.23 -5.62
N GLY A 111 8.73 10.42 -6.05
CA GLY A 111 8.70 11.64 -5.25
C GLY A 111 8.48 12.92 -6.07
N GLY A 112 8.80 14.06 -5.46
CA GLY A 112 8.74 15.37 -6.11
C GLY A 112 7.32 15.77 -6.51
N SER A 113 7.15 16.37 -7.69
CA SER A 113 5.86 16.85 -8.19
C SER A 113 4.85 15.74 -8.49
N ASN A 114 5.26 14.46 -8.45
CA ASN A 114 4.36 13.33 -8.59
C ASN A 114 3.61 13.04 -7.28
N LEU A 115 4.02 13.57 -6.12
CA LEU A 115 3.32 13.33 -4.86
C LEU A 115 2.00 14.13 -4.78
N VAL A 116 0.95 13.44 -4.34
CA VAL A 116 -0.38 14.01 -4.11
C VAL A 116 -1.00 13.42 -2.84
N THR A 117 -2.08 14.05 -2.37
CA THR A 117 -2.92 13.50 -1.31
C THR A 117 -4.18 12.88 -1.91
N VAL A 118 -4.48 11.62 -1.56
CA VAL A 118 -5.64 10.84 -2.04
C VAL A 118 -6.49 10.32 -0.87
N ASP A 119 -7.73 9.91 -1.15
CA ASP A 119 -8.53 9.14 -0.20
C ASP A 119 -7.96 7.73 -0.05
N GLN A 120 -7.89 7.22 1.18
CA GLN A 120 -7.27 5.92 1.47
C GLN A 120 -8.02 4.74 0.82
N ILE A 121 -9.35 4.81 0.74
CA ILE A 121 -10.14 3.73 0.16
C ILE A 121 -10.01 3.74 -1.36
N ASP A 122 -10.06 4.92 -1.97
CA ASP A 122 -9.84 5.06 -3.42
C ASP A 122 -8.42 4.60 -3.80
N GLN A 123 -7.42 4.92 -2.98
CA GLN A 123 -6.05 4.45 -3.14
C GLN A 123 -5.96 2.92 -3.17
N LEU A 124 -6.55 2.23 -2.18
CA LEU A 124 -6.55 0.77 -2.09
C LEU A 124 -7.24 0.12 -3.30
N ARG A 125 -8.38 0.66 -3.72
CA ARG A 125 -9.14 0.16 -4.87
C ARG A 125 -8.37 0.34 -6.17
N PHE A 126 -7.84 1.54 -6.40
CA PHE A 126 -7.11 1.89 -7.60
C PHE A 126 -5.85 1.05 -7.79
N SER A 127 -5.00 1.01 -6.76
CA SER A 127 -3.76 0.20 -6.77
C SER A 127 -4.03 -1.29 -6.88
N GLY A 128 -5.03 -1.81 -6.15
CA GLY A 128 -5.42 -3.22 -6.23
C GLY A 128 -5.94 -3.63 -7.60
N ASP A 129 -6.72 -2.76 -8.26
CA ASP A 129 -7.20 -3.00 -9.63
C ASP A 129 -6.05 -2.99 -10.65
N ILE A 130 -5.13 -2.01 -10.58
CA ILE A 130 -3.93 -1.98 -11.41
C ILE A 130 -3.15 -3.28 -11.24
N GLY A 131 -2.83 -3.64 -9.99
CA GLY A 131 -2.05 -4.84 -9.68
C GLY A 131 -2.69 -6.09 -10.28
N ARG A 132 -4.01 -6.25 -10.13
CA ARG A 132 -4.73 -7.39 -10.71
C ARG A 132 -4.63 -7.47 -12.23
N GLN A 133 -4.66 -6.32 -12.91
CA GLN A 133 -4.57 -6.24 -14.37
C GLN A 133 -3.17 -6.54 -14.88
N ILE A 134 -2.11 -6.15 -14.16
CA ILE A 134 -0.73 -6.27 -14.62
C ILE A 134 0.06 -7.45 -14.04
N LYS A 135 -0.46 -8.16 -13.03
CA LYS A 135 0.28 -9.21 -12.28
C LYS A 135 0.90 -10.33 -13.13
N ASP A 136 0.33 -10.60 -14.29
CA ASP A 136 0.76 -11.68 -15.19
C ASP A 136 1.60 -11.15 -16.38
N LEU A 137 1.86 -9.86 -16.43
CA LEU A 137 2.65 -9.22 -17.48
C LEU A 137 4.15 -9.31 -17.15
N PRO A 138 5.00 -9.66 -18.12
CA PRO A 138 6.44 -9.53 -17.96
C PRO A 138 6.89 -8.08 -17.77
N ASP A 139 8.00 -7.88 -17.08
CA ASP A 139 8.65 -6.58 -16.97
C ASP A 139 8.94 -5.98 -18.36
N GLY A 140 8.68 -4.68 -18.51
CA GLY A 140 8.85 -3.95 -19.77
C GLY A 140 7.71 -4.13 -20.78
N SER A 141 6.61 -4.81 -20.40
CA SER A 141 5.41 -4.89 -21.23
C SER A 141 4.83 -3.51 -21.51
N GLU A 142 4.40 -3.28 -22.76
CA GLU A 142 3.61 -2.09 -23.11
C GLU A 142 2.18 -2.25 -22.61
N ILE A 143 1.62 -1.18 -22.05
CA ILE A 143 0.24 -1.13 -21.56
C ILE A 143 -0.53 0.06 -22.16
N GLU A 144 -1.85 -0.06 -22.22
CA GLU A 144 -2.78 1.01 -22.60
C GLU A 144 -3.78 1.23 -21.47
N LEU A 145 -3.85 2.45 -20.93
CA LEU A 145 -4.85 2.81 -19.92
C LEU A 145 -6.14 3.27 -20.60
N LYS A 146 -7.26 2.62 -20.26
CA LYS A 146 -8.60 2.99 -20.74
C LYS A 146 -9.44 3.47 -19.57
N VAL A 147 -9.98 4.67 -19.69
CA VAL A 147 -11.00 5.16 -18.76
C VAL A 147 -12.31 4.48 -19.11
N VAL A 148 -12.92 3.82 -18.13
CA VAL A 148 -14.23 3.15 -18.25
C VAL A 148 -15.25 3.92 -17.42
N GLU A 149 -16.45 4.14 -17.98
CA GLU A 149 -17.59 4.81 -17.32
C GLU A 149 -18.51 3.80 -16.60
#